data_AF-A0A958TZC3-F1
#
_entry.id   AF-A0A958TZC3-F1
#
_cell.length_a   1.000
_cell.length_b   1.000
_cell.length_c   1.000
_cell.angle_alpha   90.00
_cell.angle_beta   90.00
_cell.angle_gamma   90.00
#
_symmetry.space_group_name_H-M   'P 1'
#
loop_
_entity.id
_entity.type
_entity.pdbx_description
1 polymer ?
#
loop_
_entity_poly.entity_id
_entity_poly.type
_entity_poly.pdbx_seq_one_letter_code
_entity_poly.pdbx_strand_id
1 'polypeptide(L)'
;MKTVAFSLLALAGFAFLFSCKNDAKTNEETQTVVTDSIPEETAPDAMYVTAVSGLTLREFPNLQSVKLAVMPLGTKVKIVNAEGKTTMNVGGIDGAMDEVEYNNKKGFAFNGFLSKFYPPEEDAAAKNYAEELKKDFSKVNYSEATGGTVSQPTKTETLVLPT
;
A
#
# COMPACT_ATOMS: atom_id res chain seq x y z
N MET A 1 -24.19 53.09 23.81
CA MET A 1 -23.31 54.27 23.68
C MET A 1 -22.13 54.11 24.63
N LYS A 2 -20.91 54.44 24.15
CA LYS A 2 -19.64 54.63 24.88
C LYS A 2 -18.90 53.32 25.26
N THR A 3 -17.63 53.08 24.95
CA THR A 3 -16.54 53.87 24.33
C THR A 3 -15.49 52.91 23.76
N VAL A 4 -14.90 53.31 22.63
CA VAL A 4 -13.83 52.62 21.90
C VAL A 4 -12.47 52.98 22.52
N ALA A 5 -11.52 52.04 22.53
CA ALA A 5 -10.10 52.35 22.68
C ALA A 5 -9.30 51.61 21.61
N PHE A 6 -8.92 52.36 20.57
CA PHE A 6 -7.85 52.01 19.64
C PHE A 6 -6.51 52.19 20.34
N SER A 7 -5.60 51.23 20.20
CA SER A 7 -4.17 51.48 20.40
C SER A 7 -3.41 50.96 19.19
N LEU A 8 -3.07 51.92 18.33
CA LEU A 8 -2.09 51.83 17.26
C LEU A 8 -0.72 52.08 17.88
N LEU A 9 0.23 51.17 17.69
CA LEU A 9 1.64 51.53 17.68
C LEU A 9 2.35 50.75 16.57
N ALA A 10 2.64 51.48 15.49
CA ALA A 10 3.59 51.10 14.46
C ALA A 10 5.02 51.32 14.98
N LEU A 11 6.00 50.51 14.54
CA LEU A 11 7.04 50.95 13.59
C LEU A 11 8.09 49.85 13.34
N ALA A 12 8.50 49.75 12.05
CA ALA A 12 9.78 49.28 11.51
C ALA A 12 10.17 47.80 11.78
N GLY A 13 10.47 46.97 10.77
CA GLY A 13 11.08 47.24 9.49
C GLY A 13 12.45 46.56 9.47
N PHE A 14 12.55 45.37 8.87
CA PHE A 14 13.78 44.89 8.24
C PHE A 14 13.43 43.85 7.17
N ALA A 15 13.50 44.28 5.92
CA ALA A 15 13.51 43.40 4.77
C ALA A 15 14.93 42.85 4.61
N PHE A 16 15.10 41.53 4.73
CA PHE A 16 16.26 40.85 4.18
C PHE A 16 15.78 39.96 3.02
N LEU A 17 15.84 40.53 1.82
CA LEU A 17 15.83 39.79 0.57
C LEU A 17 17.21 39.15 0.40
N PHE A 18 17.39 37.90 0.84
CA PHE A 18 18.50 37.07 0.37
C PHE A 18 18.10 36.39 -0.93
N SER A 19 18.27 37.14 -2.02
CA SER A 19 18.30 36.62 -3.38
C SER A 19 19.67 36.00 -3.63
N CYS A 20 19.84 34.71 -3.33
CA CYS A 20 20.99 33.94 -3.82
C CYS A 20 20.74 33.57 -5.28
N LYS A 21 21.32 34.37 -6.17
CA LYS A 21 21.47 34.09 -7.59
C LYS A 21 22.94 33.76 -7.83
N ASN A 22 23.24 32.48 -8.07
CA ASN A 22 24.49 32.05 -8.67
C ASN A 22 24.14 31.14 -9.86
N ASP A 23 24.35 31.67 -11.07
CA ASP A 23 24.36 30.94 -12.32
C ASP A 23 25.82 30.62 -12.69
N ALA A 24 26.16 29.35 -12.86
CA ALA A 24 27.25 28.81 -13.72
C ALA A 24 27.38 27.30 -13.48
N LYS A 25 27.67 26.40 -14.43
CA LYS A 25 27.56 26.31 -15.90
C LYS A 25 28.10 24.88 -16.22
N THR A 26 27.57 24.24 -17.26
CA THR A 26 28.28 23.30 -18.17
C THR A 26 28.41 21.81 -17.76
N ASN A 27 27.65 20.96 -18.50
CA ASN A 27 28.10 19.89 -19.44
C ASN A 27 28.98 18.75 -18.87
N GLU A 28 28.84 17.46 -19.16
CA GLU A 28 28.29 16.69 -20.30
C GLU A 28 27.84 15.28 -19.86
N GLU A 29 26.83 14.81 -20.58
CA GLU A 29 26.63 13.48 -21.19
C GLU A 29 27.51 12.25 -20.82
N THR A 30 26.78 11.13 -20.76
CA THR A 30 27.16 9.76 -21.19
C THR A 30 27.91 8.88 -20.18
N GLN A 31 27.17 7.98 -19.54
CA GLN A 31 27.30 6.55 -19.84
C GLN A 31 26.06 5.78 -19.37
N THR A 32 25.17 5.53 -20.31
CA THR A 32 24.20 4.43 -20.26
C THR A 32 24.97 3.11 -20.29
N VAL A 33 25.14 2.48 -19.13
CA VAL A 33 25.46 1.06 -19.06
C VAL A 33 24.14 0.34 -18.91
N VAL A 34 23.63 -0.17 -20.03
CA VAL A 34 22.54 -1.13 -20.07
C VAL A 34 23.11 -2.46 -19.55
N THR A 35 23.10 -2.63 -18.24
CA THR A 35 23.05 -3.96 -17.66
C THR A 35 21.61 -4.41 -17.73
N ASP A 36 21.34 -5.26 -18.72
CA ASP A 36 20.15 -6.11 -18.81
C ASP A 36 20.05 -6.89 -17.50
N SER A 37 19.35 -6.29 -16.55
CA SER A 37 19.04 -6.88 -15.26
C SER A 37 17.70 -7.55 -15.47
N ILE A 38 17.72 -8.88 -15.48
CA ILE A 38 16.55 -9.71 -15.18
C ILE A 38 15.84 -9.01 -14.02
N PRO A 39 14.53 -8.66 -14.13
CA PRO A 39 13.83 -8.02 -13.03
C PRO A 39 13.93 -8.90 -11.80
N GLU A 40 14.83 -8.52 -10.90
CA GLU A 40 14.81 -8.93 -9.51
C GLU A 40 13.44 -8.52 -9.01
N GLU A 41 12.66 -9.48 -8.50
CA GLU A 41 11.28 -9.27 -8.05
C GLU A 41 11.28 -8.21 -6.96
N THR A 42 11.19 -6.95 -7.39
CA THR A 42 11.13 -5.79 -6.52
C THR A 42 9.79 -5.92 -5.81
N ALA A 43 9.80 -5.84 -4.48
CA ALA A 43 8.56 -5.83 -3.70
C ALA A 43 7.58 -4.87 -4.37
N PRO A 44 6.33 -5.27 -4.64
CA PRO A 44 5.48 -4.50 -5.52
C PRO A 44 5.27 -3.10 -4.94
N ASP A 45 5.43 -2.09 -5.79
CA ASP A 45 5.29 -0.66 -5.44
C ASP A 45 3.95 -0.32 -4.76
N ALA A 46 2.99 -1.22 -4.88
CA ALA A 46 1.69 -1.12 -4.25
C ALA A 46 1.15 -2.49 -3.84
N MET A 47 0.35 -2.50 -2.77
CA MET A 47 -0.38 -3.66 -2.29
C MET A 47 -1.88 -3.41 -2.37
N TYR A 48 -2.67 -4.47 -2.29
CA TYR A 48 -4.13 -4.43 -2.25
C TYR A 48 -4.64 -4.72 -0.85
N VAL A 49 -5.66 -3.98 -0.44
CA VAL A 49 -6.40 -4.25 0.79
C VAL A 49 -7.20 -5.54 0.64
N THR A 50 -7.05 -6.49 1.58
CA THR A 50 -7.76 -7.77 1.59
C THR A 50 -8.79 -7.89 2.72
N ALA A 51 -8.91 -6.87 3.58
CA ALA A 51 -9.94 -6.83 4.61
C ALA A 51 -11.32 -6.61 3.99
N VAL A 52 -12.23 -7.58 4.17
CA VAL A 52 -13.62 -7.53 3.64
C VAL A 52 -14.38 -6.29 4.13
N SER A 53 -14.20 -5.92 5.41
CA SER A 53 -14.81 -4.71 5.99
C SER A 53 -14.07 -3.41 5.65
N GLY A 54 -13.02 -3.47 4.82
CA GLY A 54 -12.05 -2.41 4.64
C GLY A 54 -10.98 -2.34 5.74
N LEU A 55 -9.87 -1.69 5.43
CA LEU A 55 -8.70 -1.52 6.28
C LEU A 55 -8.57 -0.07 6.75
N THR A 56 -8.45 0.13 8.06
CA THR A 56 -8.36 1.49 8.62
C THR A 56 -6.95 2.07 8.43
N LEU A 57 -6.88 3.28 7.88
CA LEU A 57 -5.67 4.11 7.89
C LEU A 57 -5.62 4.92 9.19
N ARG A 58 -4.50 4.88 9.89
CA ARG A 58 -4.36 5.43 11.24
C ARG A 58 -3.25 6.47 11.34
N GLU A 59 -3.35 7.36 12.31
CA GLU A 59 -2.37 8.44 12.51
C GLU A 59 -1.01 7.95 13.04
N PHE A 60 -1.02 6.95 13.92
CA PHE A 60 0.19 6.38 14.52
C PHE A 60 0.19 4.84 14.38
N PRO A 61 1.36 4.17 14.43
CA PRO A 61 1.50 2.72 14.23
C PRO A 61 0.99 1.89 15.41
N ASN A 62 -0.28 2.05 15.76
CA ASN A 62 -0.98 1.26 16.78
C ASN A 62 -2.49 1.27 16.52
N LEU A 63 -3.22 0.33 17.13
CA LEU A 63 -4.65 0.13 16.90
C LEU A 63 -5.57 1.13 17.63
N GLN A 64 -5.02 1.98 18.50
CA GLN A 64 -5.80 2.93 19.32
C GLN A 64 -5.72 4.37 18.80
N SER A 65 -4.80 4.65 17.88
CA SER A 65 -4.64 5.96 17.28
C SER A 65 -5.83 6.35 16.41
N VAL A 66 -5.94 7.65 16.15
CA VAL A 66 -7.02 8.25 15.38
C VAL A 66 -7.17 7.57 14.02
N LYS A 67 -8.42 7.27 13.65
CA LYS A 67 -8.75 6.75 12.32
C LYS A 67 -8.80 7.92 11.34
N LEU A 68 -7.90 7.92 10.36
CA LEU A 68 -7.82 8.94 9.32
C LEU A 68 -8.77 8.64 8.16
N ALA A 69 -8.90 7.36 7.80
CA ALA A 69 -9.77 6.88 6.72
C ALA A 69 -10.04 5.37 6.86
N VAL A 70 -10.98 4.86 6.08
CA VAL A 70 -11.17 3.42 5.84
C VAL A 70 -10.95 3.16 4.36
N MET A 71 -10.02 2.27 4.04
CA MET A 71 -9.65 1.84 2.70
C MET A 71 -10.49 0.62 2.33
N PRO A 72 -11.37 0.68 1.31
CA PRO A 72 -12.21 -0.45 0.91
C PRO A 72 -11.42 -1.69 0.47
N LEU A 73 -12.06 -2.86 0.48
CA LEU A 73 -11.53 -4.09 -0.12
C LEU A 73 -11.05 -3.85 -1.56
N GLY A 74 -9.91 -4.43 -1.94
CA GLY A 74 -9.33 -4.30 -3.27
C GLY A 74 -8.68 -2.94 -3.55
N THR A 75 -8.72 -2.00 -2.60
CA THR A 75 -8.05 -0.70 -2.77
C THR A 75 -6.55 -0.90 -2.91
N LYS A 76 -5.97 -0.30 -3.95
CA LYS A 76 -4.52 -0.23 -4.16
C LYS A 76 -3.92 0.86 -3.26
N VAL A 77 -2.90 0.50 -2.49
CA VAL A 77 -2.18 1.40 -1.58
C VAL A 77 -0.70 1.35 -1.89
N LYS A 78 0.00 2.49 -1.78
CA LYS A 78 1.45 2.54 -1.92
C LYS A 78 2.10 2.30 -0.56
N ILE A 79 3.07 1.39 -0.49
CA ILE A 79 3.88 1.23 0.72
C ILE A 79 4.91 2.37 0.76
N VAL A 80 4.90 3.15 1.85
CA VAL A 80 5.87 4.23 2.08
C VAL A 80 7.03 3.70 2.91
N ASN A 81 6.71 2.96 3.98
CA ASN A 81 7.70 2.32 4.84
C ASN A 81 7.11 1.05 5.45
N ALA A 82 7.82 -0.07 5.34
CA ALA A 82 7.44 -1.32 5.97
C ALA A 82 8.12 -1.45 7.34
N GLU A 83 7.38 -1.83 8.37
CA GLU A 83 7.94 -2.06 9.72
C GLU A 83 8.98 -3.19 9.71
N GLY A 84 8.78 -4.19 8.85
CA GLY A 84 9.70 -5.30 8.63
C GLY A 84 9.78 -6.33 9.78
N LYS A 85 9.06 -6.11 10.88
CA LYS A 85 8.94 -7.04 12.01
C LYS A 85 7.49 -7.19 12.41
N THR A 86 7.08 -8.40 12.77
CA THR A 86 5.78 -8.65 13.40
C THR A 86 5.75 -8.04 14.80
N THR A 87 4.78 -7.16 15.07
CA THR A 87 4.65 -6.44 16.35
C THR A 87 3.31 -6.66 17.04
N MET A 88 2.30 -7.18 16.34
CA MET A 88 0.97 -7.41 16.89
C MET A 88 0.20 -8.52 16.15
N ASN A 89 -0.88 -8.99 16.79
CA ASN A 89 -1.84 -9.93 16.20
C ASN A 89 -3.23 -9.26 16.11
N VAL A 90 -3.87 -9.34 14.95
CA VAL A 90 -5.21 -8.80 14.71
C VAL A 90 -6.08 -9.88 14.09
N GLY A 91 -7.11 -10.34 14.81
CA GLY A 91 -8.02 -11.36 14.29
C GLY A 91 -7.35 -12.71 14.01
N GLY A 92 -6.28 -13.04 14.74
CA GLY A 92 -5.51 -14.27 14.52
C GLY A 92 -4.40 -14.15 13.47
N ILE A 93 -4.26 -12.99 12.82
CA ILE A 93 -3.21 -12.73 11.82
C ILE A 93 -2.08 -11.95 12.49
N ASP A 94 -0.86 -12.47 12.38
CA ASP A 94 0.35 -11.80 12.82
C ASP A 94 0.80 -10.77 11.79
N GLY A 95 1.17 -9.57 12.24
CA GLY A 95 1.67 -8.52 11.38
C GLY A 95 2.15 -7.29 12.14
N ALA A 96 2.21 -6.17 11.43
CA ALA A 96 2.61 -4.88 11.97
C ALA A 96 1.93 -3.73 11.24
N MET A 97 2.22 -2.51 11.68
CA MET A 97 1.67 -1.30 11.10
C MET A 97 2.66 -0.72 10.11
N ASP A 98 2.41 -0.91 8.82
CA ASP A 98 3.21 -0.30 7.76
C ASP A 98 2.70 1.11 7.47
N GLU A 99 3.60 2.03 7.14
CA GLU A 99 3.24 3.33 6.63
C GLU A 99 2.84 3.21 5.15
N VAL A 100 1.64 3.66 4.83
CA VAL A 100 1.07 3.59 3.48
C VAL A 100 0.51 4.93 3.04
N GLU A 101 0.43 5.13 1.74
CA GLU A 101 -0.21 6.28 1.13
C GLU A 101 -1.51 5.87 0.41
N TYR A 102 -2.59 6.54 0.76
CA TYR A 102 -3.93 6.36 0.20
C TYR A 102 -4.59 7.73 -0.02
N ASN A 103 -5.06 8.01 -1.24
CA ASN A 103 -5.70 9.28 -1.61
C ASN A 103 -4.90 10.52 -1.13
N ASN A 104 -3.58 10.52 -1.38
CA ASN A 104 -2.64 11.56 -0.95
C ASN A 104 -2.58 11.79 0.57
N LYS A 105 -3.05 10.84 1.38
CA LYS A 105 -2.89 10.81 2.83
C LYS A 105 -1.91 9.71 3.19
N LYS A 106 -0.93 10.07 4.02
CA LYS A 106 -0.05 9.09 4.68
C LYS A 106 -0.59 8.74 6.04
N GLY A 107 -0.38 7.50 6.43
CA GLY A 107 -0.73 6.98 7.75
C GLY A 107 -0.33 5.52 7.85
N PHE A 108 -0.75 4.86 8.91
CA PHE A 108 -0.35 3.51 9.22
C PHE A 108 -1.52 2.54 9.04
N ALA A 109 -1.25 1.38 8.42
CA ALA A 109 -2.23 0.34 8.21
C ALA A 109 -1.65 -1.02 8.61
N PHE A 110 -2.50 -1.92 9.13
CA PHE A 110 -2.06 -3.25 9.52
C PHE A 110 -1.77 -4.11 8.29
N ASN A 111 -0.52 -4.51 8.12
CA ASN A 111 -0.03 -5.16 6.90
C ASN A 111 -0.50 -6.61 6.73
N GLY A 112 -1.00 -7.26 7.79
CA GLY A 112 -1.62 -8.58 7.69
C GLY A 112 -2.88 -8.60 6.81
N PHE A 113 -3.44 -7.43 6.48
CA PHE A 113 -4.55 -7.27 5.52
C PHE A 113 -4.13 -6.57 4.21
N LEU A 114 -2.84 -6.62 3.88
CA LEU A 114 -2.29 -6.17 2.60
C LEU A 114 -1.72 -7.37 1.84
N SER A 115 -1.92 -7.39 0.52
CA SER A 115 -1.46 -8.48 -0.34
C SER A 115 -0.91 -7.95 -1.66
N LYS A 116 0.06 -8.67 -2.24
CA LYS A 116 0.50 -8.45 -3.63
C LYS A 116 -0.63 -8.76 -4.63
N PHE A 117 -1.54 -9.68 -4.26
CA PHE A 117 -2.63 -10.15 -5.10
C PHE A 117 -3.92 -9.39 -4.79
N TYR A 118 -4.60 -8.93 -5.84
CA TYR A 118 -5.94 -8.36 -5.72
C TYR A 118 -6.90 -9.42 -5.15
N PRO A 119 -7.76 -9.10 -4.17
CA PRO A 119 -8.67 -10.09 -3.58
C PRO A 119 -9.65 -10.64 -4.63
N PRO A 120 -10.07 -11.91 -4.53
CA PRO A 120 -11.12 -12.44 -5.40
C PRO A 120 -12.46 -11.74 -5.10
N GLU A 121 -13.32 -11.65 -6.11
CA GLU A 121 -14.74 -11.30 -5.92
C GLU A 121 -15.44 -12.38 -5.08
N GLU A 122 -16.55 -12.01 -4.41
CA GLU A 122 -17.25 -12.87 -3.45
C GLU A 122 -17.66 -14.25 -4.01
N ASP A 123 -17.96 -14.33 -5.31
CA ASP A 123 -18.41 -15.53 -6.02
C ASP A 123 -17.41 -16.02 -7.09
N ALA A 124 -16.18 -15.49 -7.10
CA ALA A 124 -15.18 -15.86 -8.10
C ALA A 124 -14.79 -17.34 -7.98
N ALA A 125 -14.97 -18.09 -9.07
CA ALA A 125 -14.42 -19.44 -9.17
C ALA A 125 -12.89 -19.40 -9.08
N ALA A 126 -12.29 -20.28 -8.28
CA ALA A 126 -10.84 -20.30 -8.03
C ALA A 126 -10.04 -20.43 -9.34
N LYS A 127 -10.55 -21.19 -10.31
CA LYS A 127 -9.95 -21.30 -11.66
C LYS A 127 -9.87 -19.95 -12.38
N ASN A 128 -10.97 -19.20 -12.43
CA ASN A 128 -11.03 -17.92 -13.12
C ASN A 128 -10.12 -16.90 -12.44
N TYR A 129 -10.11 -16.88 -11.11
CA TYR A 129 -9.21 -16.03 -10.34
C TYR A 129 -7.73 -16.36 -10.60
N ALA A 130 -7.38 -17.65 -10.66
CA ALA A 130 -6.03 -18.09 -10.98
C ALA A 130 -5.61 -17.68 -12.41
N GLU A 131 -6.50 -17.81 -13.39
CA GLU A 131 -6.28 -17.37 -14.77
C GLU A 131 -6.05 -15.86 -14.87
N GLU A 132 -6.79 -15.06 -14.09
CA GLU A 132 -6.61 -13.61 -14.00
C GLU A 132 -5.24 -13.27 -13.41
N LEU A 133 -4.91 -13.83 -12.24
CA LEU A 133 -3.62 -13.59 -11.60
C LEU A 133 -2.45 -14.03 -12.48
N LYS A 134 -2.59 -15.10 -13.25
CA LYS A 134 -1.52 -15.63 -14.11
C LYS A 134 -1.11 -14.67 -15.23
N LYS A 135 -1.94 -13.68 -15.57
CA LYS A 135 -1.58 -12.62 -16.54
C LYS A 135 -0.39 -11.78 -16.03
N ASP A 136 -0.37 -11.50 -14.73
CA ASP A 136 0.67 -10.68 -14.09
C ASP A 136 1.70 -11.54 -13.34
N PHE A 137 1.30 -12.73 -12.90
CA PHE A 137 2.09 -13.63 -12.06
C PHE A 137 2.23 -15.02 -12.70
N SER A 138 3.19 -15.17 -13.62
CA SER A 138 3.38 -16.39 -14.42
C SER A 138 3.57 -17.69 -13.61
N LYS A 139 4.04 -17.57 -12.36
CA LYS A 139 4.25 -18.68 -11.40
C LYS A 139 2.96 -19.11 -10.66
N VAL A 140 1.82 -18.46 -10.91
CA VAL A 140 0.52 -18.89 -10.39
C VAL A 140 0.13 -20.22 -11.04
N ASN A 141 -0.25 -21.19 -10.21
CA ASN A 141 -0.67 -22.51 -10.66
C ASN A 141 -2.01 -22.91 -10.04
N TYR A 142 -2.91 -23.42 -10.86
CA TYR A 142 -4.20 -23.99 -10.45
C TYR A 142 -4.23 -25.48 -10.82
N SER A 143 -4.77 -26.30 -9.92
CA SER A 143 -5.07 -27.70 -10.19
C SER A 143 -6.39 -28.12 -9.52
N GLU A 144 -7.04 -29.12 -10.09
CA GLU A 144 -8.25 -29.71 -9.53
C GLU A 144 -8.13 -31.24 -9.52
N ALA A 145 -8.69 -31.85 -8.47
CA ALA A 145 -8.76 -33.29 -8.31
C ALA A 145 -10.19 -33.69 -7.94
N THR A 146 -10.68 -34.76 -8.58
CA THR A 146 -11.94 -35.39 -8.20
C THR A 146 -11.65 -36.66 -7.42
N GLY A 147 -12.31 -36.84 -6.29
CA GLY A 147 -12.16 -38.00 -5.41
C GLY A 147 -13.52 -38.47 -4.87
N GLY A 148 -13.47 -39.18 -3.75
CA GLY A 148 -14.67 -39.71 -3.08
C GLY A 148 -15.18 -41.00 -3.70
N THR A 149 -16.46 -41.29 -3.47
CA THR A 149 -17.13 -42.48 -4.02
C THR A 149 -18.06 -42.06 -5.16
N VAL A 150 -18.52 -43.01 -5.97
CA VAL A 150 -19.49 -42.71 -7.05
C VAL A 150 -20.79 -42.08 -6.50
N SER A 151 -21.21 -42.47 -5.29
CA SER A 151 -22.40 -41.92 -4.62
C SER A 151 -22.15 -40.60 -3.90
N GLN A 152 -20.88 -40.25 -3.62
CA GLN A 152 -20.47 -39.02 -2.96
C GLN A 152 -19.12 -38.55 -3.54
N PRO A 153 -19.13 -37.94 -4.74
CA PRO A 153 -17.92 -37.40 -5.33
C PRO A 153 -17.48 -36.16 -4.54
N THR A 154 -16.17 -35.99 -4.39
CA THR A 154 -15.57 -34.78 -3.83
C THR A 154 -14.75 -34.06 -4.89
N LYS A 155 -14.76 -32.72 -4.85
CA LYS A 155 -13.90 -31.88 -5.68
C LYS A 155 -12.95 -31.12 -4.76
N THR A 156 -11.65 -31.19 -5.06
CA THR A 156 -10.62 -30.41 -4.39
C THR A 156 -9.98 -29.49 -5.43
N GLU A 157 -9.89 -28.21 -5.13
CA GLU A 157 -9.22 -27.19 -5.95
C GLU A 157 -8.01 -26.67 -5.19
N THR A 158 -6.88 -26.48 -5.88
CA THR A 158 -5.64 -25.96 -5.30
C THR A 158 -5.16 -24.77 -6.12
N LEU A 159 -4.92 -23.65 -5.45
CA LEU A 159 -4.30 -22.45 -6.01
C LEU A 159 -2.96 -22.20 -5.31
N VAL A 160 -1.88 -22.22 -6.09
CA VAL A 160 -0.52 -21.92 -5.62
C VAL A 160 -0.13 -20.52 -6.11
N LEU A 161 0.18 -19.64 -5.16
CA LEU A 161 0.63 -18.27 -5.41
C LEU A 161 2.16 -18.17 -5.28
N PRO A 162 2.84 -17.29 -6.03
CA PRO A 162 4.27 -17.03 -5.85
C PRO A 162 4.55 -16.36 -4.50
N THR A 163 5.71 -16.68 -3.91
CA THR A 163 6.21 -16.10 -2.65
C THR A 163 7.33 -15.13 -2.90
#